data_AF-A0A953B3M7-F1
#
_entry.id   AF-A0A953B3M7-F1
#
_cell.length_a   1.000
_cell.length_b   1.000
_cell.length_c   1.000
_cell.angle_alpha   90.00
_cell.angle_beta   90.00
_cell.angle_gamma   90.00
#
_symmetry.space_group_name_H-M   'P 1'
#
loop_
_entity.id
_entity.type
_entity.pdbx_description
1 polymer ?
#
loop_
_entity_poly.entity_id
_entity_poly.type
_entity_poly.pdbx_seq_one_letter_code
_entity_poly.pdbx_strand_id
1 'polypeptide(L)'
;MTKTFVAAVILLFGAAAAANAQGASPAAPTPTPSPSPGIAEAEPVVVSGGAIERSETDTAQPVTVLTEEDLKTRAQPTLGDTLGAQPGIAGSGFTAGASRPIIRGQSDNR
;
A
#
# COMPACT_ATOMS: atom_id res chain seq x y z
N MET A 1 23.31 18.74 -44.86
CA MET A 1 21.96 18.22 -45.20
C MET A 1 21.11 18.32 -43.93
N THR A 2 20.78 19.48 -43.39
CA THR A 2 19.93 20.59 -43.87
C THR A 2 18.50 20.16 -44.19
N LYS A 3 17.55 20.52 -43.31
CA LYS A 3 16.27 21.18 -43.69
C LYS A 3 15.53 21.72 -42.45
N THR A 4 15.80 23.00 -42.20
CA THR A 4 15.03 23.99 -41.46
C THR A 4 13.62 24.14 -42.05
N PHE A 5 12.58 24.30 -41.24
CA PHE A 5 11.26 24.80 -41.71
C PHE A 5 10.79 25.94 -40.81
N VAL A 6 10.79 27.13 -41.40
CA VAL A 6 10.25 28.39 -40.90
C VAL A 6 8.85 28.54 -41.45
N ALA A 7 7.88 28.96 -40.64
CA ALA A 7 6.71 29.68 -41.12
C ALA A 7 6.11 30.53 -39.99
N ALA A 8 6.53 31.80 -39.97
CA ALA A 8 5.87 32.86 -39.23
C ALA A 8 4.66 33.34 -40.05
N VAL A 9 3.51 33.51 -39.40
CA VAL A 9 2.40 34.30 -39.95
C VAL A 9 2.00 35.29 -38.87
N ILE A 10 2.45 36.52 -39.08
CA ILE A 10 2.08 37.72 -38.32
C ILE A 10 0.90 38.34 -39.07
N LEU A 11 -0.22 38.54 -38.39
CA LEU A 11 -1.29 39.42 -38.86
C LEU A 11 -1.56 40.48 -37.79
N LEU A 12 -1.14 41.68 -38.15
CA LEU A 12 -1.23 42.93 -37.42
C LEU A 12 -2.61 43.57 -37.69
N PHE A 13 -3.36 43.93 -36.65
CA PHE A 13 -4.41 44.94 -36.73
C PHE A 13 -4.30 45.85 -35.50
N GLY A 14 -4.16 47.16 -35.76
CA GLY A 14 -4.00 48.19 -34.74
C GLY A 14 -5.31 48.88 -34.36
N ALA A 15 -5.29 49.56 -33.21
CA ALA A 15 -5.72 50.96 -33.01
C ALA A 15 -6.13 51.22 -31.54
N ALA A 16 -5.68 52.38 -31.05
CA ALA A 16 -6.33 53.27 -30.08
C ALA A 16 -6.37 52.89 -28.58
N ALA A 17 -5.47 53.55 -27.85
CA ALA A 17 -5.74 54.57 -26.82
C ALA A 17 -6.47 54.22 -25.50
N ALA A 18 -5.92 54.84 -24.45
CA ALA A 18 -6.53 55.26 -23.18
C ALA A 18 -6.56 54.24 -22.03
N ALA A 19 -5.59 54.44 -21.12
CA ALA A 19 -5.75 54.55 -19.68
C ALA A 19 -6.83 53.70 -19.00
N ASN A 20 -6.39 52.68 -18.25
CA ASN A 20 -7.11 52.25 -17.05
C ASN A 20 -6.10 51.95 -15.93
N ALA A 21 -6.28 52.64 -14.82
CA ALA A 21 -5.55 52.49 -13.57
C ALA A 21 -5.69 51.04 -13.05
N GLN A 22 -4.58 50.32 -12.89
CA GLN A 22 -4.59 49.01 -12.23
C GLN A 22 -4.59 49.21 -10.72
N GLY A 23 -5.80 49.38 -10.19
CA GLY A 23 -6.10 49.18 -8.79
C GLY A 23 -5.88 47.72 -8.38
N ALA A 24 -5.41 47.58 -7.14
CA ALA A 24 -5.48 46.40 -6.26
C ALA A 24 -5.42 45.01 -6.93
N SER A 25 -4.25 44.38 -6.81
CA SER A 25 -4.04 42.95 -7.04
C SER A 25 -5.11 42.10 -6.33
N PRO A 26 -5.94 41.33 -7.04
CA PRO A 26 -6.88 40.41 -6.41
C PRO A 26 -6.12 39.21 -5.82
N ALA A 27 -6.39 38.92 -4.55
CA ALA A 27 -5.87 37.77 -3.83
C ALA A 27 -6.14 36.47 -4.60
N ALA A 28 -5.08 35.71 -4.85
CA ALA A 28 -5.16 34.39 -5.48
C ALA A 28 -6.00 33.44 -4.60
N PRO A 29 -6.89 32.64 -5.19
CA PRO A 29 -7.67 31.65 -4.45
C PRO A 29 -6.74 30.57 -3.87
N THR A 30 -6.92 30.29 -2.58
CA THR A 30 -6.34 29.16 -1.86
C THR A 30 -6.54 27.88 -2.67
N PRO A 31 -5.51 27.05 -2.89
CA PRO A 31 -5.68 25.79 -3.60
C PRO A 31 -6.65 24.90 -2.82
N THR A 32 -7.82 24.65 -3.41
CA THR A 32 -8.73 23.59 -2.98
C THR A 32 -7.97 22.26 -3.03
N PRO A 33 -7.83 21.52 -1.92
CA PRO A 33 -7.23 20.20 -1.97
C PRO A 33 -8.12 19.32 -2.85
N SER A 34 -7.58 18.90 -4.00
CA SER A 34 -8.22 17.90 -4.86
C SER A 34 -8.30 16.59 -4.07
N PRO A 35 -9.45 15.90 -4.02
CA PRO A 35 -9.53 14.57 -3.43
C PRO A 35 -8.65 13.64 -4.26
N SER A 36 -7.46 13.32 -3.73
CA SER A 36 -6.64 12.25 -4.25
C SER A 36 -7.46 10.95 -4.16
N PRO A 37 -7.46 10.06 -5.18
CA PRO A 37 -8.12 8.77 -5.10
C PRO A 37 -7.63 8.07 -3.83
N GLY A 38 -8.51 7.97 -2.83
CA GLY A 38 -8.18 7.45 -1.52
C GLY A 38 -7.60 6.06 -1.67
N ILE A 39 -6.34 5.92 -1.27
CA ILE A 39 -5.82 4.63 -0.84
C ILE A 39 -6.78 4.24 0.29
N ALA A 40 -7.55 3.17 0.11
CA ALA A 40 -8.41 2.67 1.16
C ALA A 40 -7.50 2.41 2.37
N GLU A 41 -7.66 3.20 3.44
CA GLU A 41 -6.88 3.04 4.66
C GLU A 41 -7.30 1.69 5.25
N ALA A 42 -6.42 0.69 5.13
CA ALA A 42 -6.66 -0.64 5.67
C ALA A 42 -6.81 -0.53 7.19
N GLU A 43 -7.80 -1.24 7.74
CA GLU A 43 -8.01 -1.27 9.19
C GLU A 43 -6.75 -1.83 9.89
N PRO A 44 -6.26 -1.18 10.95
CA PRO A 44 -5.04 -1.63 11.62
C PRO A 44 -5.26 -2.97 12.33
N VAL A 45 -4.56 -4.01 11.86
CA VAL A 45 -4.53 -5.32 12.51
C VAL A 45 -3.45 -5.33 13.59
N VAL A 46 -3.86 -5.56 14.84
CA VAL A 46 -2.94 -5.62 15.98
C VAL A 46 -2.26 -7.00 16.04
N VAL A 47 -0.94 -7.03 15.88
CA VAL A 47 -0.14 -8.26 15.98
C VAL A 47 0.41 -8.42 17.40
N SER A 48 -0.06 -9.45 18.12
CA SER A 48 0.28 -9.72 19.52
C SER A 48 1.50 -10.66 19.71
N GLY A 49 2.17 -11.06 18.63
CA GLY A 49 3.30 -12.01 18.67
C GLY A 49 4.64 -11.45 19.15
N GLY A 50 4.73 -10.15 19.46
CA GLY A 50 5.94 -9.47 19.93
C GLY A 50 5.74 -8.78 21.27
N ALA A 51 6.84 -8.38 21.94
CA ALA A 51 6.77 -7.68 23.24
C ALA A 51 6.10 -6.30 23.18
N ILE A 52 5.86 -5.76 21.98
CA ILE A 52 5.16 -4.49 21.75
C ILE A 52 4.19 -4.71 20.59
N GLU A 53 2.93 -4.33 20.81
CA GLU A 53 1.86 -4.36 19.80
C GLU A 53 2.26 -3.49 18.61
N ARG A 54 2.28 -4.08 17.42
CA ARG A 54 2.60 -3.39 16.17
C ARG A 54 1.61 -3.78 15.08
N SER A 55 1.32 -2.83 14.20
CA SER A 55 0.62 -3.12 12.94
C SER A 55 1.56 -3.86 11.99
N GLU A 56 1.00 -4.58 11.01
CA GLU A 56 1.76 -5.29 9.97
C GLU A 56 2.76 -4.37 9.25
N THR A 57 2.37 -3.12 9.03
CA THR A 57 3.18 -2.10 8.35
C THR A 57 4.31 -1.52 9.20
N ASP A 58 4.25 -1.68 10.52
CA ASP A 58 5.23 -1.11 11.46
C ASP A 58 6.40 -2.07 11.77
N THR A 59 6.38 -3.27 11.18
CA THR A 59 7.37 -4.32 11.47
C THR A 59 8.25 -4.58 10.25
N ALA A 60 9.57 -4.47 10.41
CA ALA A 60 10.55 -4.82 9.36
C ALA A 60 10.69 -6.33 9.15
N GLN A 61 10.16 -7.14 10.06
CA GLN A 61 10.11 -8.59 9.94
C GLN A 61 8.89 -9.02 9.13
N PRO A 62 8.99 -10.07 8.32
CA PRO A 62 7.83 -10.64 7.63
C PRO A 62 6.81 -11.20 8.62
N VAL A 63 5.57 -10.74 8.52
CA VAL A 63 4.40 -11.21 9.29
C VAL A 63 3.36 -11.76 8.32
N THR A 64 2.61 -12.77 8.75
CA THR A 64 1.49 -13.31 8.00
C THR A 64 0.32 -13.47 8.96
N VAL A 65 -0.82 -12.87 8.63
CA VAL A 65 -2.05 -12.95 9.42
C VAL A 65 -3.06 -13.80 8.68
N LEU A 66 -3.68 -14.73 9.41
CA LEU A 66 -4.84 -15.49 8.93
C LEU A 66 -6.09 -14.88 9.55
N THR A 67 -7.01 -14.45 8.70
CA THR A 67 -8.30 -13.91 9.14
C THR A 67 -9.23 -15.02 9.62
N GLU A 68 -10.34 -14.66 10.25
CA GLU A 68 -11.34 -15.61 10.69
C GLU A 68 -11.90 -16.44 9.52
N GLU A 69 -12.24 -15.80 8.40
CA GLU A 69 -12.68 -16.47 7.17
C GLU A 69 -11.62 -17.42 6.62
N ASP A 70 -10.34 -17.02 6.69
CA ASP A 70 -9.24 -17.87 6.25
C ASP A 70 -9.14 -19.14 7.10
N LEU A 71 -9.27 -18.99 8.42
CA LEU A 71 -9.23 -20.10 9.37
C LEU A 71 -10.45 -21.01 9.20
N LYS A 72 -11.66 -20.47 9.04
CA LYS A 72 -12.88 -21.27 8.78
C LYS A 72 -12.75 -22.12 7.52
N THR A 73 -12.11 -21.59 6.49
CA THR A 73 -11.95 -22.28 5.20
C THR A 73 -10.82 -23.31 5.22
N ARG A 74 -9.73 -23.01 5.94
CA ARG A 74 -8.47 -23.79 5.87
C ARG A 74 -8.17 -24.61 7.11
N ALA A 75 -9.01 -24.57 8.15
CA ALA A 75 -8.83 -25.37 9.36
C ALA A 75 -8.68 -26.86 8.99
N GLN A 76 -7.63 -27.47 9.50
CA GLN A 76 -7.34 -28.89 9.40
C GLN A 76 -7.29 -29.52 10.79
N PRO A 77 -7.30 -30.86 10.90
CA PRO A 77 -7.27 -31.55 12.19
C PRO A 77 -6.07 -31.21 13.08
N THR A 78 -4.99 -30.64 12.53
CA THR A 78 -3.82 -30.21 13.29
C THR A 78 -3.37 -28.79 12.94
N LEU A 79 -2.65 -28.15 13.86
CA LEU A 79 -2.04 -26.84 13.63
C LEU A 79 -0.95 -26.88 12.55
N GLY A 80 -0.14 -27.96 12.52
CA GLY A 80 0.89 -28.12 11.49
C GLY A 80 0.30 -28.17 10.09
N ASP A 81 -0.83 -28.86 9.92
CA ASP A 81 -1.49 -29.01 8.62
C ASP A 81 -2.25 -27.73 8.21
N THR A 82 -2.87 -27.05 9.17
CA THR A 82 -3.58 -25.78 8.95
C THR A 82 -2.61 -24.68 8.48
N LEU A 83 -1.43 -24.60 9.12
CA LEU A 83 -0.43 -23.58 8.83
C LEU A 83 0.54 -23.97 7.71
N GLY A 84 0.60 -25.25 7.31
CA GLY A 84 1.57 -25.76 6.33
C GLY A 84 1.42 -25.20 4.91
N ALA A 85 0.29 -24.56 4.60
CA ALA A 85 0.09 -23.82 3.36
C ALA A 85 0.80 -22.44 3.36
N GLN A 86 1.29 -21.97 4.50
CA GLN A 86 1.96 -20.68 4.61
C GLN A 86 3.45 -20.77 4.24
N PRO A 87 4.00 -19.78 3.52
CA PRO A 87 5.41 -19.77 3.16
C PRO A 87 6.34 -19.87 4.37
N GLY A 88 7.31 -20.80 4.31
CA GLY A 88 8.30 -20.98 5.37
C GLY A 88 7.80 -21.73 6.60
N ILE A 89 6.60 -22.32 6.54
CA ILE A 89 6.06 -23.24 7.53
C ILE A 89 6.05 -24.66 6.97
N ALA A 90 6.49 -25.64 7.77
CA ALA A 90 6.40 -27.06 7.48
C ALA A 90 5.74 -27.80 8.65
N GLY A 91 5.18 -28.99 8.41
CA GLY A 91 4.64 -29.86 9.44
C GLY A 91 5.64 -30.95 9.86
N SER A 92 5.69 -31.28 11.16
CA SER A 92 6.58 -32.34 11.68
C SER A 92 6.03 -33.76 11.53
N GLY A 93 4.75 -33.92 11.17
CA GLY A 93 3.99 -35.17 10.97
C GLY A 93 4.54 -36.45 11.65
N PHE A 94 3.93 -36.86 12.77
CA PHE A 94 4.28 -38.13 13.43
C PHE A 94 3.25 -39.23 13.20
N THR A 95 1.95 -38.90 13.36
CA THR A 95 0.82 -39.79 13.08
C THR A 95 -0.40 -38.97 12.66
N ALA A 96 -1.49 -39.62 12.22
CA ALA A 96 -2.74 -38.95 11.92
C ALA A 96 -3.22 -38.14 13.15
N GLY A 97 -3.45 -36.84 12.96
CA GLY A 97 -3.84 -35.94 14.05
C GLY A 97 -2.69 -35.45 14.94
N ALA A 98 -1.43 -35.82 14.67
CA ALA A 98 -0.27 -35.36 15.42
C ALA A 98 0.79 -34.73 14.50
N SER A 99 0.68 -33.41 14.30
CA SER A 99 1.60 -32.62 13.48
C SER A 99 1.82 -31.25 14.13
N ARG A 100 3.09 -30.86 14.28
CA ARG A 100 3.51 -29.57 14.86
C ARG A 100 4.05 -28.65 13.76
N PRO A 101 3.80 -27.35 13.83
CA PRO A 101 4.40 -26.41 12.89
C PRO A 101 5.90 -26.24 13.17
N ILE A 102 6.68 -26.20 12.10
CA ILE A 102 8.11 -25.88 12.07
C ILE A 102 8.24 -24.58 11.25
N ILE A 103 8.69 -23.50 11.89
CA ILE A 103 8.84 -22.19 11.26
C ILE A 103 10.32 -21.99 10.90
N ARG A 104 10.65 -21.98 9.61
CA ARG A 104 12.04 -21.78 9.13
C ARG A 104 13.06 -22.71 9.81
N GLY A 105 12.67 -23.96 10.07
CA GLY A 105 13.51 -24.96 10.74
C GLY A 105 13.46 -24.95 12.27
N GLN A 106 12.83 -23.94 12.89
CA GLN A 106 12.59 -23.91 14.34
C GLN A 106 11.29 -24.63 14.69
N SER A 107 11.38 -25.49 15.70
CA SER A 107 10.23 -26.17 16.30
C SER A 107 10.39 -26.18 17.81
N ASP A 108 9.29 -25.98 18.54
CA ASP A 108 9.30 -25.94 20.01
C ASP A 108 10.04 -24.72 20.61
N ASN A 109 9.90 -24.52 21.93
CA ASN A 109 10.59 -23.49 22.71
C ASN A 109 11.21 -24.17 23.95
N ARG A 110 12.48 -24.55 23.87
CA ARG A 110 13.24 -25.08 25.03
C ARG A 110 14.20 -24.05 25.56
#